data_AF-Q111M1-F1
#
_entry.id   AF-Q111M1-F1
#
_cell.length_a   1.000
_cell.length_b   1.000
_cell.length_c   1.000
_cell.angle_alpha   90.00
_cell.angle_beta   90.00
_cell.angle_gamma   90.00
#
_symmetry.space_group_name_H-M   'P 1'
#
loop_
_entity.id
_entity.type
_entity.pdbx_description
1 polymer ?
#
loop_
_entity_poly.entity_id
_entity_poly.type
_entity_poly.pdbx_seq_one_letter_code
_entity_poly.pdbx_strand_id
1 'polypeptide(L)'
;MVFLLLIYLTLGKQEINENTSVKSSIFLVLNTVLGWLYFAILESSQIQGTLGKQIVGISVTDLRGNKISFGKATARYFGKSFFLVVWIAATIVAIMGEGTGSTDSPYLILAGILFILGLIVLVVGYLMAAFTPEKQALHDIMARCLVERASGQPRAIPWKSLVALAIAGFFSSKILAMIPEAPNDPNNDTISEPTPTETSPPTRPRTKYPKVSTKENRIFGPLIEPDDRLKEAFKGVWKLSYSVGFVVHESQLSMTGPSGVMFTQFFDSDINQTKTILQKIELLSSAKGLVLLGSDPTNLDSGEIDSAYSADNFRVAQRPDGTFEFRNYSLSDDGSIFESPVEAEFSGYPKLGVQMAELTREVKQKLNTEIGSNVITEEQGVLVIKVFDDSPAEKANIRPGDVLQEVKNRTVTSPSQVQEIVQSSYLFLPIDIQLNRSGENINLSVQPECCMTQEE
;
A
#
# COMPACT_ATOMS: atom_id res chain seq x y z
N MET A 1 20.34 -7.22 -14.19
CA MET A 1 20.73 -6.88 -12.82
C MET A 1 22.10 -6.20 -12.74
N VAL A 2 23.19 -6.81 -13.22
CA VAL A 2 24.51 -6.13 -13.29
C VAL A 2 24.46 -4.84 -14.13
N PHE A 3 23.66 -4.82 -15.20
CA PHE A 3 23.40 -3.60 -15.97
C PHE A 3 22.66 -2.50 -15.17
N LEU A 4 21.70 -2.88 -14.31
CA LEU A 4 21.00 -1.94 -13.43
C LEU A 4 21.90 -1.41 -12.33
N LEU A 5 22.82 -2.24 -11.83
CA LEU A 5 23.88 -1.82 -10.90
C LEU A 5 24.84 -0.81 -11.55
N LEU A 6 25.24 -1.03 -12.81
CA LEU A 6 26.09 -0.08 -13.53
C LEU A 6 25.34 1.22 -13.85
N ILE A 7 24.09 1.15 -14.29
CA ILE A 7 23.22 2.32 -14.47
C ILE A 7 23.10 3.11 -13.17
N TYR A 8 22.85 2.42 -12.05
CA TYR A 8 22.77 3.03 -10.72
C TYR A 8 24.06 3.74 -10.33
N LEU A 9 25.20 3.07 -10.52
CA LEU A 9 26.53 3.64 -10.24
C LEU A 9 26.87 4.83 -11.17
N THR A 10 26.35 4.86 -12.40
CA THR A 10 26.65 5.90 -13.39
C THR A 10 25.67 7.08 -13.35
N LEU A 11 24.41 6.84 -12.97
CA LEU A 11 23.37 7.88 -12.86
C LEU A 11 23.27 8.48 -11.45
N GLY A 12 23.97 7.93 -10.45
CA GLY A 12 24.01 8.42 -9.07
C GLY A 12 24.67 9.80 -8.87
N LYS A 13 24.77 10.64 -9.91
CA LYS A 13 25.25 12.03 -9.86
C LYS A 13 24.14 13.03 -9.49
N GLN A 14 23.25 12.64 -8.59
CA GLN A 14 22.37 13.56 -7.87
C GLN A 14 22.56 13.29 -6.37
N GLU A 15 22.43 14.32 -5.53
CA GLU A 15 22.73 14.32 -4.09
C GLU A 15 21.92 13.27 -3.30
N ILE A 16 22.28 12.00 -3.50
CA ILE A 16 21.83 10.88 -2.70
C ILE A 16 22.75 10.87 -1.48
N ASN A 17 22.17 10.97 -0.29
CA ASN A 17 22.89 10.80 0.97
C ASN A 17 23.81 9.56 0.86
N GLU A 18 25.11 9.73 1.12
CA GLU A 18 26.15 8.71 0.83
C GLU A 18 25.77 7.34 1.43
N ASN A 19 25.11 7.35 2.60
CA ASN A 19 24.70 6.12 3.29
C ASN A 19 23.58 5.36 2.57
N THR A 20 22.61 6.05 1.95
CA THR A 20 21.52 5.43 1.16
C THR A 20 22.06 4.87 -0.16
N SER A 21 23.07 5.53 -0.73
CA SER A 21 23.78 5.05 -1.92
C SER A 21 24.57 3.76 -1.64
N VAL A 22 25.27 3.70 -0.50
CA VAL A 22 26.01 2.52 -0.04
C VAL A 22 25.06 1.35 0.26
N LYS A 23 23.96 1.60 1.00
CA LYS A 23 22.91 0.60 1.31
C LYS A 23 22.33 -0.06 0.04
N SER A 24 21.95 0.75 -0.94
CA SER A 24 21.41 0.27 -2.22
C SER A 24 22.43 -0.51 -3.04
N SER A 25 23.69 -0.06 -3.03
CA SER A 25 24.80 -0.75 -3.71
C SER A 25 25.07 -2.12 -3.08
N ILE A 26 25.09 -2.23 -1.76
CA ILE A 26 25.25 -3.49 -1.02
C ILE A 26 24.12 -4.46 -1.36
N PHE A 27 22.87 -3.99 -1.38
CA PHE A 27 21.72 -4.82 -1.73
C PHE A 27 21.83 -5.39 -3.15
N LEU A 28 22.22 -4.56 -4.13
CA LEU A 28 22.40 -5.00 -5.52
C LEU A 28 23.53 -6.03 -5.68
N VAL A 29 24.66 -5.84 -4.98
CA VAL A 29 25.77 -6.80 -4.97
C VAL A 29 25.32 -8.12 -4.36
N LEU A 30 24.64 -8.08 -3.21
CA LEU A 30 24.19 -9.28 -2.51
C LEU A 30 23.19 -10.10 -3.34
N ASN A 31 22.20 -9.44 -3.97
CA ASN A 31 21.29 -10.10 -4.89
C ASN A 31 22.02 -10.72 -6.08
N THR A 32 23.06 -10.06 -6.60
CA THR A 32 23.85 -10.57 -7.73
C THR A 32 24.61 -11.84 -7.33
N VAL A 33 25.19 -11.86 -6.12
CA VAL A 33 25.87 -13.04 -5.57
C VAL A 33 24.87 -14.18 -5.35
N LEU A 34 23.70 -13.91 -4.78
CA LEU A 34 22.67 -14.93 -4.56
C LEU A 34 22.14 -15.52 -5.87
N GLY A 35 21.90 -14.66 -6.87
CA GLY A 35 21.52 -15.10 -8.21
C GLY A 35 22.58 -16.00 -8.83
N TRP A 36 23.85 -15.61 -8.79
CA TRP A 36 24.96 -16.45 -9.26
C TRP A 36 24.99 -17.81 -8.55
N LEU A 37 24.95 -17.81 -7.22
CA LEU A 37 24.99 -19.04 -6.42
C LEU A 37 23.81 -19.96 -6.75
N TYR A 38 22.60 -19.43 -6.92
CA TYR A 38 21.43 -20.22 -7.33
C TYR A 38 21.68 -20.98 -8.64
N PHE A 39 22.14 -20.29 -9.69
CA PHE A 39 22.41 -20.94 -10.97
C PHE A 39 23.61 -21.90 -10.89
N ALA A 40 24.71 -21.47 -10.27
CA ALA A 40 25.94 -22.26 -10.22
C ALA A 40 25.78 -23.53 -9.38
N ILE A 41 25.09 -23.46 -8.23
CA ILE A 41 24.83 -24.61 -7.37
C ILE A 41 23.89 -25.60 -8.06
N LEU A 42 22.77 -25.13 -8.63
CA LEU A 42 21.79 -26.04 -9.25
C LEU A 42 22.31 -26.70 -10.52
N GLU A 43 22.97 -25.96 -11.40
CA GLU A 43 23.51 -26.52 -12.65
C GLU A 43 24.68 -27.47 -12.40
N SER A 44 25.45 -27.31 -11.32
CA SER A 44 26.52 -28.24 -10.92
C SER A 44 26.08 -29.34 -9.94
N SER A 45 24.81 -29.33 -9.52
CA SER A 45 24.21 -30.36 -8.67
C SER A 45 23.75 -31.58 -9.47
N GLN A 46 23.28 -32.62 -8.79
CA GLN A 46 22.72 -33.81 -9.45
C GLN A 46 21.52 -33.49 -10.34
N ILE A 47 20.81 -32.39 -10.09
CA ILE A 47 19.71 -31.93 -10.95
C ILE A 47 20.23 -31.57 -12.35
N GLN A 48 21.47 -31.05 -12.44
CA GLN A 48 22.05 -30.55 -13.69
C GLN A 48 21.21 -29.45 -14.34
N GLY A 49 20.43 -28.69 -13.58
CA GLY A 49 19.56 -27.65 -14.15
C GLY A 49 18.87 -26.87 -13.06
N THR A 50 18.44 -25.65 -13.39
CA THR A 50 17.56 -24.90 -12.49
C THR A 50 16.17 -25.50 -12.47
N LEU A 51 15.35 -25.14 -11.47
CA LEU A 51 13.98 -25.63 -11.36
C LEU A 51 13.17 -25.41 -12.65
N GLY A 52 13.28 -24.22 -13.26
CA GLY A 52 12.63 -23.93 -14.53
C GLY A 52 13.10 -24.83 -15.68
N LYS A 53 14.40 -25.15 -15.74
CA LYS A 53 14.95 -26.07 -16.75
C LYS A 53 14.47 -27.51 -16.53
N GLN A 54 14.30 -27.92 -15.28
CA GLN A 54 13.74 -29.23 -14.94
C GLN A 54 12.28 -29.36 -15.34
N ILE A 55 11.46 -28.31 -15.16
CA ILE A 55 10.06 -28.29 -15.59
C ILE A 55 9.97 -28.51 -17.11
N VAL A 56 10.89 -27.92 -17.87
CA VAL A 56 10.98 -28.07 -19.34
C VAL A 56 11.65 -29.39 -19.76
N GLY A 57 12.19 -30.17 -18.80
CA GLY A 57 12.85 -31.44 -19.07
C GLY A 57 14.21 -31.32 -19.75
N ILE A 58 14.96 -30.25 -19.46
CA ILE A 58 16.30 -30.02 -20.00
C ILE A 58 17.36 -29.93 -18.88
N SER A 59 18.56 -30.42 -19.18
CA SER A 59 19.71 -30.46 -18.29
C SER A 59 20.97 -29.91 -18.96
N VAL A 60 21.85 -29.32 -18.14
CA VAL A 60 23.14 -28.77 -18.50
C VAL A 60 24.23 -29.78 -18.16
N THR A 61 24.97 -30.21 -19.17
CA THR A 61 26.00 -31.26 -19.05
C THR A 61 27.31 -30.80 -19.66
N ASP A 62 28.40 -31.54 -19.41
CA ASP A 62 29.64 -31.32 -20.15
C ASP A 62 29.56 -31.95 -21.55
N LEU A 63 30.59 -31.76 -22.37
CA LEU A 63 30.65 -32.33 -23.73
C LEU A 63 30.57 -33.88 -23.78
N ARG A 64 30.64 -34.56 -22.62
CA ARG A 64 30.55 -36.01 -22.47
C ARG A 64 29.23 -36.45 -21.80
N GLY A 65 28.28 -35.54 -21.59
CA GLY A 65 26.99 -35.81 -20.94
C GLY A 65 27.05 -35.89 -19.40
N ASN A 66 28.19 -35.58 -18.77
CA ASN A 66 28.34 -35.64 -17.32
C ASN A 66 27.92 -34.34 -16.63
N LYS A 67 27.72 -34.42 -15.32
CA LYS A 67 27.49 -33.26 -14.45
C LYS A 67 28.64 -32.25 -14.55
N ILE A 68 28.32 -30.99 -14.78
CA ILE A 68 29.31 -29.93 -14.83
C ILE A 68 29.84 -29.59 -13.42
N SER A 69 31.09 -29.12 -13.34
CA SER A 69 31.66 -28.65 -12.08
C SER A 69 31.11 -27.26 -11.73
N PHE A 70 31.17 -26.89 -10.44
CA PHE A 70 30.78 -25.56 -9.98
C PHE A 70 31.54 -24.43 -10.70
N GLY A 71 32.84 -24.63 -10.98
CA GLY A 71 33.64 -23.69 -11.76
C GLY A 71 33.14 -23.50 -13.20
N LYS A 72 32.76 -24.60 -13.89
CA LYS A 72 32.16 -24.51 -15.23
C LYS A 72 30.80 -23.81 -15.19
N ALA A 73 29.96 -24.10 -14.20
CA ALA A 73 28.67 -23.44 -14.01
C ALA A 73 28.84 -21.93 -13.72
N THR A 74 29.87 -21.56 -12.98
CA THR A 74 30.24 -20.16 -12.70
C THR A 74 30.72 -19.43 -13.95
N ALA A 75 31.63 -20.03 -14.71
CA ALA A 75 32.10 -19.49 -15.99
C ALA A 75 30.93 -19.30 -16.97
N ARG A 76 29.99 -20.25 -17.00
CA ARG A 76 28.74 -20.16 -17.78
C ARG A 76 27.85 -19.00 -17.33
N TYR A 77 27.71 -18.79 -16.02
CA TYR A 77 26.89 -17.69 -15.45
C TYR A 77 27.46 -16.33 -15.84
N PHE A 78 28.75 -16.08 -15.56
CA PHE A 78 29.38 -14.80 -15.88
C PHE A 78 29.63 -14.62 -17.38
N GLY A 79 29.80 -15.72 -18.12
CA GLY A 79 29.87 -15.70 -19.58
C GLY A 79 28.62 -15.11 -20.24
N LYS A 80 27.45 -15.24 -19.61
CA LYS A 80 26.23 -14.55 -20.07
C LYS A 80 26.35 -13.04 -19.99
N SER A 81 27.18 -12.52 -19.10
CA SER A 81 27.40 -11.09 -18.86
C SER A 81 28.62 -10.53 -19.59
N PHE A 82 29.30 -11.30 -20.44
CA PHE A 82 30.51 -10.88 -21.15
C PHE A 82 30.33 -9.60 -21.98
N PHE A 83 29.15 -9.41 -22.58
CA PHE A 83 28.81 -8.21 -23.34
C PHE A 83 28.83 -6.93 -22.48
N LEU A 84 28.69 -7.02 -21.16
CA LEU A 84 28.76 -5.87 -20.26
C LEU A 84 30.13 -5.20 -20.25
N VAL A 85 31.21 -5.92 -20.58
CA VAL A 85 32.54 -5.32 -20.70
C VAL A 85 32.55 -4.23 -21.78
N VAL A 86 31.87 -4.48 -22.90
CA VAL A 86 31.74 -3.51 -23.99
C VAL A 86 30.88 -2.31 -23.55
N TRP A 87 29.85 -2.55 -22.76
CA TRP A 87 29.00 -1.49 -22.22
C TRP A 87 29.69 -0.64 -21.15
N ILE A 88 30.51 -1.24 -20.29
CA ILE A 88 31.35 -0.50 -19.33
C ILE A 88 32.32 0.41 -20.10
N ALA A 89 32.95 -0.09 -21.15
CA ALA A 89 33.82 0.72 -22.02
C ALA A 89 33.03 1.87 -22.70
N ALA A 90 31.84 1.59 -23.22
CA ALA A 90 30.96 2.61 -23.80
C ALA A 90 30.62 3.71 -22.80
N THR A 91 30.29 3.35 -21.55
CA THR A 91 29.97 4.32 -20.49
C THR A 91 31.18 5.16 -20.07
N ILE A 92 32.36 4.55 -19.94
CA ILE A 92 33.60 5.30 -19.63
C ILE A 92 33.87 6.34 -20.73
N VAL A 93 33.73 5.94 -22.00
CA VAL A 93 33.91 6.84 -23.14
C VAL A 93 32.84 7.95 -23.15
N ALA A 94 31.58 7.64 -22.80
CA ALA A 94 30.52 8.63 -22.70
C ALA A 94 30.80 9.69 -21.61
N ILE A 95 31.27 9.26 -20.44
CA ILE A 95 31.64 10.16 -19.33
C ILE A 95 32.79 11.09 -19.75
N MET A 96 33.76 10.59 -20.52
CA MET A 96 34.83 11.43 -21.10
C MET A 96 34.27 12.47 -22.09
N GLY A 97 33.18 12.15 -22.80
CA GLY A 97 32.51 13.04 -23.74
C GLY A 97 31.75 14.19 -23.09
N GLU A 98 31.07 13.95 -21.96
CA GLU A 98 30.32 15.00 -21.23
C GLU A 98 31.22 16.15 -20.75
N GLY A 99 32.48 15.85 -20.41
CA GLY A 99 33.46 16.85 -20.00
C GLY A 99 33.88 17.84 -21.10
N THR A 100 33.48 17.60 -22.37
CA THR A 100 33.86 18.44 -23.51
C THR A 100 32.85 19.56 -23.82
N GLY A 101 31.66 19.56 -23.21
CA GLY A 101 30.65 20.62 -23.38
C GLY A 101 30.06 20.79 -24.79
N SER A 102 30.42 19.92 -25.73
CA SER A 102 29.94 19.92 -27.12
C SER A 102 29.09 18.68 -27.39
N THR A 103 27.94 18.89 -28.03
CA THR A 103 27.03 17.81 -28.46
C THR A 103 27.63 16.94 -29.57
N ASP A 104 28.65 17.43 -30.28
CA ASP A 104 29.31 16.76 -31.42
C ASP A 104 30.65 16.14 -31.02
N SER A 105 30.77 15.71 -29.76
CA SER A 105 31.98 15.09 -29.25
C SER A 105 32.24 13.73 -29.92
N PRO A 106 33.45 13.48 -30.49
CA PRO A 106 33.78 12.17 -31.07
C PRO A 106 33.68 11.02 -30.05
N TYR A 107 33.80 11.34 -28.76
CA TYR A 107 33.60 10.39 -27.67
C TYR A 107 32.14 9.91 -27.56
N LEU A 108 31.16 10.80 -27.71
CA LEU A 108 29.74 10.41 -27.65
C LEU A 108 29.35 9.51 -28.84
N ILE A 109 29.90 9.80 -30.02
CA ILE A 109 29.72 8.96 -31.21
C ILE A 109 30.35 7.57 -30.99
N LEU A 110 31.59 7.52 -30.49
CA LEU A 110 32.28 6.27 -30.19
C LEU A 110 31.54 5.46 -29.11
N ALA A 111 31.04 6.12 -28.06
CA ALA A 111 30.23 5.48 -27.02
C ALA A 111 28.94 4.87 -27.59
N GLY A 112 28.24 5.60 -28.47
CA GLY A 112 27.06 5.09 -29.17
C GLY A 112 27.36 3.85 -30.02
N ILE A 113 28.47 3.86 -30.76
CA ILE A 113 28.91 2.70 -31.57
C ILE A 113 29.22 1.50 -30.67
N LEU A 114 29.98 1.70 -29.59
CA LEU A 114 30.31 0.63 -28.63
C LEU A 114 29.05 0.07 -27.95
N PHE A 115 28.07 0.93 -27.64
CA PHE A 115 26.80 0.50 -27.07
C PHE A 115 26.02 -0.42 -28.03
N ILE A 116 25.92 -0.03 -29.30
CA ILE A 116 25.28 -0.83 -30.36
C ILE A 116 26.05 -2.14 -30.58
N LEU A 117 27.39 -2.10 -30.61
CA LEU A 117 28.22 -3.30 -30.73
C LEU A 117 27.97 -4.28 -29.58
N GLY A 118 27.82 -3.79 -28.34
CA GLY A 118 27.46 -4.60 -27.19
C GLY A 118 26.10 -5.29 -27.33
N LEU A 119 25.09 -4.59 -27.89
CA LEU A 119 23.78 -5.18 -28.20
C LEU A 119 23.88 -6.27 -29.25
N ILE A 120 24.68 -6.06 -30.30
CA ILE A 120 24.90 -7.06 -31.35
C ILE A 120 25.56 -8.30 -30.75
N VAL A 121 26.62 -8.15 -29.95
CA VAL A 121 27.30 -9.27 -29.28
C VAL A 121 26.35 -10.03 -28.35
N LEU A 122 25.48 -9.32 -27.62
CA LEU A 122 24.44 -9.93 -26.80
C LEU A 122 23.48 -10.77 -27.66
N VAL A 123 22.87 -10.17 -28.69
CA VAL A 123 21.88 -10.85 -29.53
C VAL A 123 22.49 -12.04 -30.26
N VAL A 124 23.63 -11.84 -30.92
CA VAL A 124 24.35 -12.90 -31.65
C VAL A 124 24.80 -14.00 -30.68
N GLY A 125 25.28 -13.64 -29.49
CA GLY A 125 25.74 -14.60 -28.49
C GLY A 125 24.65 -15.58 -28.02
N TYR A 126 23.39 -15.15 -27.99
CA TYR A 126 22.25 -16.04 -27.68
C TYR A 126 21.68 -16.73 -28.94
N LEU A 127 21.60 -16.03 -30.08
CA LEU A 127 21.11 -16.61 -31.34
C LEU A 127 22.03 -17.68 -31.92
N MET A 128 23.32 -17.67 -31.58
CA MET A 128 24.29 -18.67 -32.00
C MET A 128 23.85 -20.12 -31.69
N ALA A 129 23.05 -20.33 -30.64
CA ALA A 129 22.49 -21.63 -30.31
C ALA A 129 21.61 -22.23 -31.44
N ALA A 130 21.02 -21.40 -32.31
CA ALA A 130 20.24 -21.91 -33.45
C ALA A 130 21.13 -22.47 -34.57
N PHE A 131 22.36 -21.97 -34.71
CA PHE A 131 23.23 -22.18 -35.87
C PHE A 131 24.45 -23.06 -35.58
N THR A 132 24.81 -23.27 -34.32
CA THR A 132 25.94 -24.13 -33.97
C THR A 132 25.61 -25.62 -34.12
N PRO A 133 26.59 -26.47 -34.51
CA PRO A 133 26.37 -27.91 -34.64
C PRO A 133 25.83 -28.56 -33.37
N GLU A 134 26.32 -28.12 -32.21
CA GLU A 134 25.92 -28.61 -30.89
C GLU A 134 24.81 -27.76 -30.22
N LYS A 135 24.21 -26.81 -30.97
CA LYS A 135 23.16 -25.89 -30.49
C LYS A 135 23.52 -25.08 -29.23
N GLN A 136 24.81 -24.77 -29.07
CA GLN A 136 25.35 -24.00 -27.95
C GLN A 136 25.27 -22.48 -28.19
N ALA A 137 24.88 -21.75 -27.15
CA ALA A 137 25.06 -20.30 -27.10
C ALA A 137 26.53 -19.95 -26.75
N LEU A 138 26.94 -18.70 -26.95
CA LEU A 138 28.31 -18.24 -26.70
C LEU A 138 28.79 -18.57 -25.28
N HIS A 139 27.92 -18.39 -24.28
CA HIS A 139 28.24 -18.71 -22.88
C HIS A 139 28.35 -20.21 -22.58
N ASP A 140 27.68 -21.06 -23.36
CA ASP A 140 27.82 -22.52 -23.26
C ASP A 140 29.14 -22.98 -23.89
N ILE A 141 29.55 -22.39 -25.01
CA ILE A 141 30.85 -22.65 -25.66
C ILE A 141 32.00 -22.25 -24.74
N MET A 142 31.95 -21.06 -24.15
CA MET A 142 32.96 -20.59 -23.21
C MET A 142 33.11 -21.51 -21.99
N ALA A 143 32.00 -22.08 -21.51
CA ALA A 143 32.00 -22.99 -20.37
C ALA A 143 32.23 -24.47 -20.74
N ARG A 144 32.26 -24.80 -22.04
CA ARG A 144 32.28 -26.17 -22.58
C ARG A 144 31.15 -27.03 -22.02
N CYS A 145 29.92 -26.52 -22.17
CA CYS A 145 28.68 -27.13 -21.69
C CYS A 145 27.69 -27.37 -22.83
N LEU A 146 26.78 -28.32 -22.62
CA LEU A 146 25.66 -28.64 -23.49
C LEU A 146 24.35 -28.51 -22.73
N VAL A 147 23.27 -28.17 -23.44
CA VAL A 147 21.91 -28.24 -22.92
C VAL A 147 21.18 -29.32 -23.68
N GLU A 148 20.90 -30.43 -23.01
CA GLU A 148 20.26 -31.61 -23.60
C GLU A 148 18.97 -31.97 -22.87
N ARG A 149 18.14 -32.82 -23.48
CA ARG A 149 16.93 -33.31 -22.85
C ARG A 149 17.28 -34.27 -21.71
N ALA A 150 16.72 -34.04 -20.53
CA ALA A 150 16.99 -34.88 -19.36
C ALA A 150 16.47 -36.30 -19.61
N SER A 151 17.36 -37.30 -19.52
CA SER A 151 16.99 -38.71 -19.52
C SER A 151 16.16 -39.00 -18.25
N GLY A 152 14.91 -39.45 -18.41
CA GLY A 152 13.83 -39.45 -17.42
C GLY A 152 13.99 -40.24 -16.11
N GLN A 153 15.14 -40.18 -15.45
CA GLN A 153 15.36 -40.66 -14.09
C GLN A 153 15.18 -39.46 -13.13
N PRO A 154 14.27 -39.54 -12.14
CA PRO A 154 14.08 -38.46 -11.16
C PRO A 154 15.35 -38.30 -10.32
N ARG A 155 15.94 -37.10 -10.35
CA ARG A 155 17.19 -36.79 -9.64
C ARG A 155 16.89 -36.04 -8.33
N ALA A 156 17.60 -36.40 -7.26
CA ALA A 156 17.37 -35.84 -5.93
C ALA A 156 17.63 -34.32 -5.88
N ILE A 157 16.71 -33.58 -5.25
CA ILE A 157 16.80 -32.13 -5.12
C ILE A 157 17.73 -31.77 -3.95
N PRO A 158 18.71 -30.86 -4.12
CA PRO A 158 19.60 -30.43 -3.05
C PRO A 158 18.88 -29.42 -2.15
N TRP A 159 17.85 -29.88 -1.44
CA TRP A 159 16.95 -29.04 -0.64
C TRP A 159 17.69 -28.24 0.43
N LYS A 160 18.78 -28.77 1.00
CA LYS A 160 19.63 -28.04 1.96
C LYS A 160 20.24 -26.77 1.36
N SER A 161 20.73 -26.84 0.13
CA SER A 161 21.31 -25.68 -0.57
C SER A 161 20.24 -24.67 -0.98
N LEU A 162 19.05 -25.15 -1.36
CA LEU A 162 17.90 -24.29 -1.66
C LEU A 162 17.38 -23.57 -0.42
N VAL A 163 17.28 -24.27 0.72
CA VAL A 163 16.93 -23.68 2.02
C VAL A 163 17.98 -22.66 2.43
N ALA A 164 19.27 -22.96 2.28
CA ALA A 164 20.34 -22.00 2.58
C ALA A 164 20.25 -20.73 1.70
N LEU A 165 19.93 -20.87 0.40
CA LEU A 165 19.73 -19.73 -0.49
C LEU A 165 18.46 -18.93 -0.17
N ALA A 166 17.37 -19.60 0.21
CA ALA A 166 16.13 -18.96 0.63
C ALA A 166 16.32 -18.17 1.94
N ILE A 167 17.03 -18.76 2.91
CA ILE A 167 17.44 -18.11 4.14
C ILE A 167 18.34 -16.90 3.80
N ALA A 168 19.37 -17.08 2.97
CA ALA A 168 20.26 -15.98 2.59
C ALA A 168 19.54 -14.85 1.83
N GLY A 169 18.55 -15.17 1.00
CA GLY A 169 17.65 -14.20 0.37
C GLY A 169 16.78 -13.45 1.38
N PHE A 170 16.20 -14.16 2.34
CA PHE A 170 15.42 -13.56 3.43
C PHE A 170 16.28 -12.64 4.32
N PHE A 171 17.52 -13.05 4.63
CA PHE A 171 18.44 -12.22 5.41
C PHE A 171 19.06 -11.07 4.59
N SER A 172 19.12 -11.16 3.26
CA SER A 172 19.61 -10.07 2.41
C SER A 172 18.80 -8.78 2.54
N SER A 173 17.49 -8.88 2.82
CA SER A 173 16.64 -7.72 3.10
C SER A 173 16.82 -7.20 4.53
N LYS A 174 17.21 -8.06 5.48
CA LYS A 174 17.43 -7.71 6.89
C LYS A 174 18.82 -7.10 7.16
N ILE A 175 19.85 -7.46 6.40
CA ILE A 175 21.20 -6.88 6.49
C ILE A 175 21.17 -5.37 6.20
N LEU A 176 20.24 -4.90 5.36
CA LEU A 176 20.03 -3.47 5.07
C LEU A 176 19.61 -2.65 6.30
N ALA A 177 18.89 -3.28 7.23
CA ALA A 177 18.39 -2.66 8.46
C ALA A 177 19.46 -2.61 9.58
N MET A 178 20.62 -3.22 9.39
CA MET A 178 21.66 -3.37 10.42
C MET A 178 22.87 -2.44 10.21
N ILE A 179 22.85 -1.61 9.16
CA ILE A 179 23.88 -0.59 8.90
C ILE A 179 23.46 0.69 9.63
N PRO A 180 24.18 1.10 10.70
CA PRO A 180 23.86 2.31 11.47
C PRO A 180 23.99 3.56 10.60
N GLU A 181 23.09 4.53 10.81
CA GLU A 181 23.17 5.82 10.14
C GLU A 181 24.25 6.70 10.76
N ALA A 182 25.10 7.29 9.91
CA ALA A 182 26.11 8.23 10.36
C ALA A 182 25.42 9.47 10.95
N PRO A 183 25.95 10.04 12.05
CA PRO A 183 25.36 11.22 12.66
C PRO A 183 25.55 12.45 11.75
N ASN A 184 24.48 13.19 11.51
CA ASN A 184 24.50 14.44 10.74
C ASN A 184 25.24 15.54 11.53
N ASP A 185 26.21 16.20 10.88
CA ASP A 185 26.96 17.35 11.40
C ASP A 185 26.07 18.62 11.41
N PRO A 186 25.89 19.31 12.55
CA PRO A 186 24.90 20.38 12.69
C PRO A 186 25.34 21.77 12.19
N ASN A 187 26.46 21.92 11.47
CA ASN A 187 26.94 23.24 11.05
C ASN A 187 26.93 23.44 9.54
N ASN A 188 25.77 23.81 8.98
CA ASN A 188 25.76 24.59 7.75
C ASN A 188 24.56 25.54 7.67
N ASP A 189 24.47 26.44 8.65
CA ASP A 189 23.66 27.65 8.53
C ASP A 189 24.49 28.73 7.83
N THR A 190 24.15 29.13 6.60
CA THR A 190 24.43 30.50 6.17
C THR A 190 23.56 31.00 4.99
N ILE A 191 22.93 32.15 5.27
CA ILE A 191 22.56 33.28 4.40
C ILE A 191 21.17 33.25 3.74
N SER A 192 20.26 33.99 4.38
CA SER A 192 19.07 34.61 3.80
C SER A 192 19.43 35.91 3.05
N GLU A 193 18.77 36.20 1.93
CA GLU A 193 18.60 37.56 1.38
C GLU A 193 17.40 37.62 0.38
N PRO A 194 16.86 38.79 -0.01
CA PRO A 194 15.45 39.12 0.26
C PRO A 194 14.55 39.33 -0.98
N THR A 195 13.24 39.45 -0.68
CA THR A 195 12.09 39.76 -1.56
C THR A 195 12.22 41.06 -2.40
N PRO A 196 11.49 41.16 -3.53
CA PRO A 196 10.69 42.37 -3.75
C PRO A 196 9.27 42.15 -4.34
N THR A 197 8.31 42.77 -3.64
CA THR A 197 7.24 43.70 -4.07
C THR A 197 6.18 43.31 -5.11
N GLU A 198 4.93 43.32 -4.63
CA GLU A 198 3.67 43.25 -5.36
C GLU A 198 3.40 44.44 -6.30
N THR A 199 2.66 44.17 -7.38
CA THR A 199 1.68 45.11 -7.97
C THR A 199 0.51 44.33 -8.59
N SER A 200 -0.71 44.58 -8.09
CA SER A 200 -2.03 44.22 -8.68
C SER A 200 -2.66 45.48 -9.31
N PRO A 201 -3.72 45.49 -10.18
CA PRO A 201 -4.98 44.69 -10.17
C PRO A 201 -5.57 44.41 -11.62
N PRO A 202 -6.84 43.98 -11.91
CA PRO A 202 -8.05 43.92 -11.08
C PRO A 202 -8.93 42.65 -11.13
N THR A 203 -9.92 42.75 -10.25
CA THR A 203 -10.90 41.85 -9.65
C THR A 203 -11.81 41.06 -10.61
N ARG A 204 -11.94 39.75 -10.36
CA ARG A 204 -13.18 38.96 -10.60
C ARG A 204 -13.65 38.43 -9.24
N PRO A 205 -14.97 38.32 -8.98
CA PRO A 205 -15.44 37.78 -7.71
C PRO A 205 -15.10 36.28 -7.68
N ARG A 206 -14.05 35.92 -6.93
CA ARG A 206 -13.80 34.52 -6.57
C ARG A 206 -14.72 34.18 -5.41
N THR A 207 -15.55 33.17 -5.65
CA THR A 207 -16.20 32.34 -4.66
C THR A 207 -15.26 32.09 -3.48
N LYS A 208 -15.75 32.32 -2.26
CA LYS A 208 -15.07 31.92 -1.02
C LYS A 208 -14.92 30.41 -1.04
N TYR A 209 -13.74 29.91 -1.38
CA TYR A 209 -13.37 28.54 -1.08
C TYR A 209 -13.08 28.43 0.42
N PRO A 210 -13.50 27.35 1.08
CA PRO A 210 -13.12 27.09 2.46
C PRO A 210 -11.59 27.02 2.56
N LYS A 211 -11.04 27.56 3.64
CA LYS A 211 -9.60 27.54 3.94
C LYS A 211 -9.16 26.09 4.19
N VAL A 212 -8.88 25.36 3.12
CA VAL A 212 -7.96 24.22 3.14
C VAL A 212 -6.56 24.79 3.34
N SER A 213 -5.74 24.19 4.21
CA SER A 213 -4.42 24.72 4.52
C SER A 213 -3.60 24.95 3.24
N THR A 214 -2.90 26.08 3.21
CA THR A 214 -2.11 26.53 2.06
C THR A 214 -0.98 25.56 1.73
N LYS A 215 -0.61 24.67 2.64
CA LYS A 215 0.45 23.67 2.47
C LYS A 215 -0.02 22.52 1.56
N GLU A 216 -1.21 21.95 1.78
CA GLU A 216 -1.75 20.83 0.98
C GLU A 216 -2.11 21.28 -0.43
N ASN A 217 -2.65 22.50 -0.58
CA ASN A 217 -2.97 23.07 -1.90
C ASN A 217 -1.73 23.27 -2.79
N ARG A 218 -0.55 23.52 -2.21
CA ARG A 218 0.72 23.60 -2.97
C ARG A 218 1.13 22.23 -3.52
N ILE A 219 0.71 21.17 -2.86
CA ILE A 219 1.24 19.82 -3.05
C ILE A 219 0.32 18.98 -3.93
N PHE A 220 -0.96 18.93 -3.59
CA PHE A 220 -1.97 18.19 -4.35
C PHE A 220 -2.63 19.04 -5.45
N GLY A 221 -2.34 20.34 -5.47
CA GLY A 221 -3.12 21.31 -6.23
C GLY A 221 -4.42 21.65 -5.49
N PRO A 222 -5.36 22.35 -6.14
CA PRO A 222 -6.62 22.72 -5.54
C PRO A 222 -7.38 21.48 -5.05
N LEU A 223 -7.64 21.41 -3.74
CA LEU A 223 -8.54 20.42 -3.17
C LEU A 223 -9.99 20.88 -3.37
N ILE A 224 -10.80 20.00 -3.93
CA ILE A 224 -12.21 20.23 -4.22
C ILE A 224 -13.06 19.08 -3.69
N GLU A 225 -14.36 19.31 -3.60
CA GLU A 225 -15.31 18.25 -3.25
C GLU A 225 -15.26 17.12 -4.30
N PRO A 226 -15.22 15.85 -3.88
CA PRO A 226 -15.22 14.71 -4.80
C PRO A 226 -16.55 14.58 -5.55
N ASP A 227 -16.53 13.82 -6.66
CA ASP A 227 -17.76 13.42 -7.36
C ASP A 227 -18.59 12.46 -6.49
N ASP A 228 -19.90 12.43 -6.68
CA ASP A 228 -20.83 11.63 -5.87
C ASP A 228 -20.53 10.13 -5.96
N ARG A 229 -20.08 9.66 -7.13
CA ARG A 229 -19.61 8.26 -7.30
C ARG A 229 -18.48 7.90 -6.35
N LEU A 230 -17.55 8.82 -6.11
CA LEU A 230 -16.43 8.61 -5.22
C LEU A 230 -16.87 8.73 -3.75
N LYS A 231 -17.78 9.64 -3.43
CA LYS A 231 -18.37 9.70 -2.08
C LYS A 231 -19.02 8.38 -1.70
N GLU A 232 -19.81 7.80 -2.60
CA GLU A 232 -20.48 6.52 -2.34
C GLU A 232 -19.48 5.36 -2.21
N ALA A 233 -18.44 5.32 -3.05
CA ALA A 233 -17.45 4.23 -3.04
C ALA A 233 -16.62 4.15 -1.75
N PHE A 234 -16.50 5.26 -1.01
CA PHE A 234 -15.75 5.32 0.24
C PHE A 234 -16.57 5.12 1.50
N LYS A 235 -17.91 5.05 1.40
CA LYS A 235 -18.78 4.81 2.55
C LYS A 235 -18.48 3.47 3.22
N GLY A 236 -18.53 3.47 4.55
CA GLY A 236 -18.34 2.29 5.38
C GLY A 236 -17.12 2.40 6.29
N VAL A 237 -16.73 1.27 6.84
CA VAL A 237 -15.65 1.16 7.84
C VAL A 237 -14.44 0.50 7.21
N TRP A 238 -13.28 1.10 7.44
CA TRP A 238 -12.00 0.63 6.97
C TRP A 238 -11.06 0.44 8.16
N LYS A 239 -10.34 -0.67 8.18
CA LYS A 239 -9.18 -0.85 9.07
C LYS A 239 -7.94 -0.44 8.33
N LEU A 240 -7.11 0.39 8.95
CA LEU A 240 -5.87 0.89 8.39
C LEU A 240 -4.73 0.56 9.35
N SER A 241 -3.66 -0.05 8.87
CA SER A 241 -2.41 -0.24 9.62
C SER A 241 -1.27 0.43 8.88
N TYR A 242 -0.54 1.30 9.56
CA TYR A 242 0.56 2.06 8.99
C TYR A 242 1.60 2.42 10.03
N SER A 243 2.79 2.85 9.59
CA SER A 243 3.88 3.20 10.49
C SER A 243 4.27 4.66 10.35
N VAL A 244 4.44 5.31 11.49
CA VAL A 244 5.06 6.62 11.62
C VAL A 244 6.33 6.44 12.43
N GLY A 245 7.49 6.57 11.77
CA GLY A 245 8.76 6.18 12.36
C GLY A 245 8.80 4.67 12.68
N PHE A 246 9.01 4.32 13.96
CA PHE A 246 9.04 2.93 14.44
C PHE A 246 7.74 2.50 15.13
N VAL A 247 6.74 3.38 15.22
CA VAL A 247 5.47 3.12 15.88
C VAL A 247 4.45 2.69 14.83
N VAL A 248 3.76 1.58 15.10
CA VAL A 248 2.62 1.13 14.29
C VAL A 248 1.35 1.79 14.83
N HIS A 249 0.58 2.34 13.91
CA HIS A 249 -0.72 2.95 14.14
C HIS A 249 -1.79 2.01 13.57
N GLU A 250 -2.72 1.61 14.42
CA GLU A 250 -3.88 0.82 14.05
C GLU A 250 -5.12 1.70 14.10
N SER A 251 -5.75 1.90 12.95
CA SER A 251 -6.86 2.84 12.82
C SER A 251 -8.14 2.18 12.31
N GLN A 252 -9.27 2.67 12.81
CA GLN A 252 -10.60 2.39 12.27
C GLN A 252 -11.21 3.68 11.73
N LEU A 253 -11.34 3.74 10.41
CA LEU A 253 -11.90 4.85 9.67
C LEU A 253 -13.35 4.56 9.31
N SER A 254 -14.28 5.39 9.79
CA SER A 254 -15.71 5.31 9.50
C SER A 254 -16.13 6.48 8.61
N MET A 255 -16.43 6.22 7.34
CA MET A 255 -16.80 7.22 6.34
C MET A 255 -18.31 7.18 6.05
N THR A 256 -18.95 8.34 6.00
CA THR A 256 -20.37 8.50 5.62
C THR A 256 -20.53 9.16 4.25
N GLY A 257 -19.45 9.23 3.47
CA GLY A 257 -19.38 9.86 2.15
C GLY A 257 -18.19 10.81 2.08
N PRO A 258 -18.41 12.14 1.99
CA PRO A 258 -17.31 13.12 1.97
C PRO A 258 -16.69 13.37 3.35
N SER A 259 -17.27 12.84 4.43
CA SER A 259 -16.81 13.05 5.79
C SER A 259 -16.75 11.73 6.55
N GLY A 260 -15.86 11.67 7.52
CA GLY A 260 -15.63 10.51 8.35
C GLY A 260 -15.08 10.88 9.72
N VAL A 261 -15.00 9.86 10.57
CA VAL A 261 -14.23 9.91 11.81
C VAL A 261 -13.25 8.77 11.80
N MET A 262 -12.08 8.97 12.39
CA MET A 262 -11.06 7.94 12.51
C MET A 262 -10.58 7.85 13.95
N PHE A 263 -10.50 6.63 14.44
CA PHE A 263 -9.83 6.30 15.69
C PHE A 263 -8.49 5.71 15.34
N THR A 264 -7.42 6.18 15.98
CA THR A 264 -6.07 5.66 15.82
C THR A 264 -5.53 5.27 17.17
N GLN A 265 -5.13 4.01 17.31
CA GLN A 265 -4.46 3.48 18.48
C GLN A 265 -2.98 3.28 18.17
N PHE A 266 -2.10 3.77 19.04
CA PHE A 266 -0.66 3.64 18.88
C PHE A 266 0.05 3.70 20.24
N PHE A 267 1.28 3.21 20.28
CA PHE A 267 2.11 3.26 21.47
C PHE A 267 2.88 4.58 21.56
N ASP A 268 2.55 5.42 22.53
CA ASP A 268 3.26 6.66 22.81
C ASP A 268 4.47 6.36 23.69
N SER A 269 5.67 6.61 23.14
CA SER A 269 6.93 6.31 23.81
C SER A 269 7.30 7.32 24.90
N ASP A 270 6.77 8.55 24.83
CA ASP A 270 7.08 9.60 25.80
C ASP A 270 6.41 9.33 27.14
N ILE A 271 5.18 8.78 27.09
CA ILE A 271 4.43 8.40 28.30
C ILE A 271 4.41 6.89 28.55
N ASN A 272 5.01 6.10 27.66
CA ASN A 272 5.10 4.63 27.74
C ASN A 272 3.73 3.96 27.91
N GLN A 273 2.73 4.44 27.16
CA GLN A 273 1.34 3.96 27.20
C GLN A 273 0.72 3.98 25.81
N THR A 274 -0.29 3.14 25.60
CA THR A 274 -1.10 3.17 24.38
C THR A 274 -2.08 4.32 24.46
N LYS A 275 -2.05 5.22 23.47
CA LYS A 275 -3.03 6.30 23.30
C LYS A 275 -4.05 5.95 22.24
N THR A 276 -5.25 6.50 22.38
CA THR A 276 -6.29 6.47 21.35
C THR A 276 -6.68 7.89 20.97
N ILE A 277 -6.51 8.23 19.70
CA ILE A 277 -6.85 9.53 19.14
C ILE A 277 -8.09 9.39 18.25
N LEU A 278 -9.09 10.24 18.50
CA LEU A 278 -10.23 10.47 17.64
C LEU A 278 -9.99 11.72 16.80
N GLN A 279 -10.18 11.64 15.49
CA GLN A 279 -10.06 12.78 14.58
C GLN A 279 -11.17 12.78 13.54
N LYS A 280 -11.44 13.96 12.99
CA LYS A 280 -12.35 14.13 11.85
C LYS A 280 -11.58 13.92 10.56
N ILE A 281 -12.20 13.26 9.60
CA ILE A 281 -11.64 13.02 8.28
C ILE A 281 -12.54 13.64 7.22
N GLU A 282 -11.95 14.36 6.27
CA GLU A 282 -12.62 14.88 5.09
C GLU A 282 -12.05 14.23 3.82
N LEU A 283 -12.92 13.74 2.96
CA LEU A 283 -12.56 13.21 1.65
C LEU A 283 -12.62 14.33 0.61
N LEU A 284 -11.47 14.58 0.00
CA LEU A 284 -11.26 15.62 -1.00
C LEU A 284 -10.70 15.01 -2.28
N SER A 285 -10.94 15.70 -3.39
CA SER A 285 -10.39 15.35 -4.70
C SER A 285 -9.36 16.37 -5.13
N SER A 286 -8.32 15.90 -5.81
CA SER A 286 -7.26 16.71 -6.38
C SER A 286 -6.85 16.19 -7.75
N ALA A 287 -6.10 16.99 -8.52
CA ALA A 287 -5.51 16.53 -9.78
C ALA A 287 -4.55 15.34 -9.61
N LYS A 288 -4.06 15.08 -8.40
CA LYS A 288 -3.13 13.98 -8.07
C LYS A 288 -3.81 12.76 -7.42
N GLY A 289 -5.13 12.77 -7.26
CA GLY A 289 -5.91 11.70 -6.64
C GLY A 289 -6.77 12.18 -5.47
N LEU A 290 -7.35 11.22 -4.76
CA LEU A 290 -8.16 11.47 -3.57
C LEU A 290 -7.28 11.70 -2.36
N VAL A 291 -7.73 12.56 -1.46
CA VAL A 291 -7.04 12.91 -0.22
C VAL A 291 -8.03 12.79 0.92
N LEU A 292 -7.69 11.99 1.93
CA LEU A 292 -8.33 12.01 3.24
C LEU A 292 -7.53 12.96 4.12
N LEU A 293 -8.16 14.04 4.56
CA LEU A 293 -7.55 15.07 5.38
C LEU A 293 -8.05 14.96 6.81
N GLY A 294 -7.13 14.73 7.75
CA GLY A 294 -7.41 14.68 9.17
C GLY A 294 -7.45 16.07 9.81
N SER A 295 -8.29 16.21 10.84
CA SER A 295 -8.39 17.43 11.65
C SER A 295 -8.91 17.13 13.05
N ASP A 296 -8.67 18.09 13.96
CA ASP A 296 -9.12 18.06 15.36
C ASP A 296 -8.77 16.75 16.12
N PRO A 297 -7.48 16.34 16.15
CA PRO A 297 -7.08 15.15 16.89
C PRO A 297 -7.36 15.33 18.37
N THR A 298 -8.20 14.45 18.92
CA THR A 298 -8.73 14.51 20.28
C THR A 298 -8.32 13.23 20.99
N ASN A 299 -7.67 13.35 22.14
CA ASN A 299 -7.36 12.19 22.97
C ASN A 299 -8.63 11.67 23.61
N LEU A 300 -8.95 10.40 23.36
CA LEU A 300 -10.23 9.82 23.80
C LEU A 300 -10.32 9.65 25.32
N ASP A 301 -9.18 9.48 25.99
CA ASP A 301 -9.13 9.29 27.45
C ASP A 301 -9.36 10.61 28.19
N SER A 302 -8.84 11.72 27.67
CA SER A 302 -9.04 13.06 28.26
C SER A 302 -10.24 13.82 27.70
N GLY A 303 -10.67 13.50 26.48
CA GLY A 303 -11.67 14.27 25.74
C GLY A 303 -11.16 15.63 25.22
N GLU A 304 -9.86 15.90 25.33
CA GLU A 304 -9.23 17.16 24.92
C GLU A 304 -8.46 17.02 23.61
N ILE A 305 -8.33 18.13 22.86
CA ILE A 305 -7.52 18.18 21.64
C ILE A 305 -6.05 17.88 22.01
N ASP A 306 -5.46 16.88 21.36
CA ASP A 306 -4.07 16.51 21.53
C ASP A 306 -3.20 17.32 20.55
N SER A 307 -2.67 18.44 21.02
CA SER A 307 -1.84 19.33 20.20
C SER A 307 -0.46 18.78 19.87
N ALA A 308 -0.02 17.72 20.57
CA ALA A 308 1.21 17.01 20.25
C ALA A 308 1.00 16.01 19.10
N TYR A 309 -0.24 15.59 18.85
CA TYR A 309 -0.59 14.70 17.75
C TYR A 309 -0.87 15.48 16.47
N SER A 310 -0.16 15.15 15.39
CA SER A 310 -0.49 15.66 14.06
C SER A 310 -1.58 14.82 13.43
N ALA A 311 -2.64 15.45 12.92
CA ALA A 311 -3.74 14.73 12.31
C ALA A 311 -3.25 13.88 11.12
N ASP A 312 -3.80 12.66 11.02
CA ASP A 312 -3.40 11.70 10.01
C ASP A 312 -4.02 12.05 8.65
N ASN A 313 -3.18 12.06 7.63
CA ASN A 313 -3.61 12.33 6.27
C ASN A 313 -3.24 11.17 5.35
N PHE A 314 -4.13 10.87 4.42
CA PHE A 314 -3.94 9.78 3.47
C PHE A 314 -4.18 10.24 2.05
N ARG A 315 -3.36 9.74 1.14
CA ARG A 315 -3.63 9.77 -0.29
C ARG A 315 -4.26 8.44 -0.66
N VAL A 316 -5.33 8.50 -1.46
CA VAL A 316 -6.01 7.32 -1.96
C VAL A 316 -6.06 7.30 -3.47
N ALA A 317 -5.73 6.15 -4.04
CA ALA A 317 -5.80 5.89 -5.47
C ALA A 317 -6.59 4.61 -5.74
N GLN A 318 -7.40 4.61 -6.80
CA GLN A 318 -8.08 3.39 -7.24
C GLN A 318 -7.17 2.62 -8.21
N ARG A 319 -7.01 1.33 -7.96
CA ARG A 319 -6.30 0.39 -8.83
C ARG A 319 -7.21 -0.05 -10.00
N PRO A 320 -6.64 -0.57 -11.10
CA PRO A 320 -7.41 -1.04 -12.25
C PRO A 320 -8.42 -2.17 -11.93
N ASP A 321 -8.21 -2.90 -10.84
CA ASP A 321 -9.12 -3.95 -10.34
C ASP A 321 -10.28 -3.41 -9.49
N GLY A 322 -10.34 -2.09 -9.29
CA GLY A 322 -11.36 -1.41 -8.49
C GLY A 322 -11.02 -1.27 -7.01
N THR A 323 -9.95 -1.92 -6.53
CA THR A 323 -9.50 -1.80 -5.13
C THR A 323 -8.84 -0.45 -4.86
N PHE A 324 -8.82 -0.03 -3.59
CA PHE A 324 -8.19 1.23 -3.20
C PHE A 324 -6.82 0.99 -2.57
N GLU A 325 -5.87 1.83 -2.97
CA GLU A 325 -4.54 1.88 -2.43
C GLU A 325 -4.39 3.13 -1.56
N PHE A 326 -4.09 2.90 -0.28
CA PHE A 326 -3.88 3.94 0.72
C PHE A 326 -2.39 4.20 0.92
N ARG A 327 -2.05 5.48 1.08
CA ARG A 327 -0.71 5.96 1.44
C ARG A 327 -0.87 6.96 2.55
N ASN A 328 -0.24 6.73 3.69
CA ASN A 328 -0.12 7.76 4.71
C ASN A 328 0.89 8.76 4.17
N TYR A 329 0.64 10.05 4.38
CA TYR A 329 1.59 11.07 3.99
C TYR A 329 1.81 12.11 5.09
N SER A 330 3.06 12.56 5.19
CA SER A 330 3.46 13.67 6.04
C SER A 330 4.17 14.75 5.21
N LEU A 331 4.05 15.99 5.67
CA LEU A 331 4.60 17.16 4.99
C LEU A 331 5.78 17.72 5.76
N SER A 332 6.97 17.66 5.16
CA SER A 332 8.14 18.35 5.72
C SER A 332 8.02 19.87 5.57
N ASP A 333 8.84 20.61 6.31
CA ASP A 333 8.82 22.08 6.32
C ASP A 333 9.24 22.68 4.98
N ASP A 334 10.07 21.96 4.23
CA ASP A 334 10.48 22.29 2.86
C ASP A 334 9.38 22.02 1.80
N GLY A 335 8.26 21.43 2.19
CA GLY A 335 7.15 21.07 1.31
C GLY A 335 7.30 19.74 0.59
N SER A 336 8.32 18.94 0.92
CA SER A 336 8.43 17.57 0.45
C SER A 336 7.38 16.66 1.10
N ILE A 337 6.88 15.69 0.32
CA ILE A 337 5.94 14.67 0.80
C ILE A 337 6.73 13.41 1.14
N PHE A 338 6.51 12.89 2.34
CA PHE A 338 6.91 11.54 2.70
C PHE A 338 5.66 10.68 2.66
N GLU A 339 5.68 9.61 1.88
CA GLU A 339 4.59 8.65 1.81
C GLU A 339 5.03 7.30 2.39
N SER A 340 4.17 6.66 3.17
CA SER A 340 4.34 5.28 3.61
C SER A 340 3.15 4.41 3.19
N PRO A 341 3.37 3.11 2.91
CA PRO A 341 2.29 2.20 2.60
C PRO A 341 1.35 2.04 3.79
N VAL A 342 0.06 1.90 3.49
CA VAL A 342 -0.98 1.61 4.47
C VAL A 342 -1.64 0.30 4.08
N GLU A 343 -1.66 -0.64 5.00
CA GLU A 343 -2.48 -1.84 4.86
C GLU A 343 -3.93 -1.44 5.14
N ALA A 344 -4.80 -1.59 4.15
CA ALA A 344 -6.19 -1.16 4.24
C ALA A 344 -7.12 -2.33 3.97
N GLU A 345 -8.09 -2.53 4.86
CA GLU A 345 -9.10 -3.59 4.76
C GLU A 345 -10.50 -2.99 4.94
N PHE A 346 -11.39 -3.23 3.98
CA PHE A 346 -12.80 -2.87 4.10
C PHE A 346 -13.50 -3.83 5.08
N SER A 347 -14.04 -3.28 6.17
CA SER A 347 -14.67 -4.08 7.24
C SER A 347 -16.19 -4.20 7.11
N GLY A 348 -16.85 -3.34 6.33
CA GLY A 348 -18.31 -3.35 6.15
C GLY A 348 -18.98 -2.06 6.61
N TYR A 349 -20.24 -2.15 7.03
CA TYR A 349 -21.03 -0.99 7.47
C TYR A 349 -21.44 -1.08 8.95
N PRO A 350 -21.64 0.06 9.64
CA PRO A 350 -22.13 0.07 11.01
C PRO A 350 -23.45 -0.69 11.16
N LYS A 351 -23.64 -1.37 12.30
CA LYS A 351 -24.87 -2.13 12.62
C LYS A 351 -25.33 -1.92 14.06
N LEU A 352 -26.61 -2.22 14.31
CA LEU A 352 -27.21 -2.22 15.66
C LEU A 352 -27.44 -3.62 16.25
N GLY A 353 -27.48 -4.67 15.42
CA GLY A 353 -27.80 -6.03 15.85
C GLY A 353 -29.27 -6.24 16.23
N VAL A 354 -30.19 -5.80 15.36
CA VAL A 354 -31.63 -6.04 15.47
C VAL A 354 -32.20 -6.68 14.21
N GLN A 355 -33.19 -7.55 14.37
CA GLN A 355 -34.05 -8.00 13.29
C GLN A 355 -35.33 -7.17 13.30
N MET A 356 -35.68 -6.59 12.15
CA MET A 356 -36.77 -5.62 12.02
C MET A 356 -37.84 -6.09 11.04
N ALA A 357 -39.08 -5.63 11.26
CA ALA A 357 -40.16 -5.69 10.28
C ALA A 357 -40.87 -4.33 10.18
N GLU A 358 -41.48 -4.08 9.03
CA GLU A 358 -42.43 -2.97 8.90
C GLU A 358 -43.69 -3.24 9.73
N LEU A 359 -44.13 -2.24 10.50
CA LEU A 359 -45.35 -2.34 11.29
C LEU A 359 -46.58 -2.08 10.40
N THR A 360 -47.15 -3.13 9.84
CA THR A 360 -48.45 -3.06 9.16
C THR A 360 -49.60 -3.37 10.12
N ARG A 361 -50.84 -3.00 9.73
CA ARG A 361 -52.03 -3.31 10.52
C ARG A 361 -52.20 -4.81 10.75
N GLU A 362 -51.87 -5.62 9.74
CA GLU A 362 -51.95 -7.08 9.81
C GLU A 362 -50.91 -7.64 10.79
N VAL A 363 -49.68 -7.14 10.74
CA VAL A 363 -48.59 -7.54 11.67
C VAL A 363 -48.95 -7.16 13.11
N LYS A 364 -49.47 -5.94 13.33
CA LYS A 364 -49.95 -5.46 14.63
C LYS A 364 -51.06 -6.34 15.20
N GLN A 365 -52.10 -6.65 14.40
CA GLN A 365 -53.22 -7.48 14.83
C GLN A 365 -52.76 -8.88 15.23
N LYS A 366 -51.88 -9.49 14.42
CA LYS A 366 -51.33 -10.82 14.69
C LYS A 366 -50.53 -10.84 16.00
N LEU A 367 -49.62 -9.91 16.20
CA LEU A 367 -48.77 -9.84 17.41
C LEU A 367 -49.57 -9.54 18.68
N ASN A 368 -50.49 -8.57 18.65
CA ASN A 368 -51.32 -8.27 19.83
C ASN A 368 -52.23 -9.47 20.20
N THR A 369 -52.63 -10.28 19.21
CA THR A 369 -53.39 -11.52 19.45
C THR A 369 -52.52 -12.63 20.04
N GLU A 370 -51.30 -12.83 19.53
CA GLU A 370 -50.36 -13.86 20.00
C GLU A 370 -49.77 -13.55 21.38
N ILE A 371 -49.49 -12.28 21.67
CA ILE A 371 -48.92 -11.82 22.95
C ILE A 371 -50.03 -11.62 24.01
N GLY A 372 -51.31 -11.63 23.62
CA GLY A 372 -52.45 -11.54 24.52
C GLY A 372 -52.59 -10.18 25.21
N SER A 373 -52.10 -9.11 24.59
CA SER A 373 -52.13 -7.74 25.13
C SER A 373 -52.02 -6.71 24.00
N ASN A 374 -52.71 -5.58 24.13
CA ASN A 374 -52.58 -4.41 23.23
C ASN A 374 -51.25 -3.66 23.49
N VAL A 375 -50.14 -4.40 23.45
CA VAL A 375 -48.80 -3.87 23.76
C VAL A 375 -48.36 -2.89 22.68
N ILE A 376 -48.69 -3.17 21.42
CA ILE A 376 -48.35 -2.30 20.31
C ILE A 376 -49.54 -1.36 20.06
N THR A 377 -49.39 -0.09 20.42
CA THR A 377 -50.40 0.97 20.22
C THR A 377 -50.24 1.68 18.87
N GLU A 378 -49.02 1.74 18.35
CA GLU A 378 -48.68 2.51 17.16
C GLU A 378 -49.30 1.92 15.88
N GLU A 379 -49.62 2.79 14.92
CA GLU A 379 -50.17 2.41 13.61
C GLU A 379 -49.11 2.31 12.51
N GLN A 380 -47.91 2.88 12.75
CA GLN A 380 -46.80 2.94 11.81
C GLN A 380 -45.46 2.96 12.55
N GLY A 381 -44.40 2.50 11.89
CA GLY A 381 -43.04 2.47 12.43
C GLY A 381 -42.31 1.19 12.07
N VAL A 382 -41.15 0.98 12.68
CA VAL A 382 -40.32 -0.21 12.45
C VAL A 382 -40.29 -1.06 13.70
N LEU A 383 -40.89 -2.24 13.63
CA LEU A 383 -40.98 -3.18 14.74
C LEU A 383 -39.67 -3.96 14.91
N VAL A 384 -39.16 -4.01 16.14
CA VAL A 384 -38.06 -4.89 16.54
C VAL A 384 -38.61 -6.28 16.83
N ILE A 385 -38.26 -7.26 16.00
CA ILE A 385 -38.67 -8.66 16.15
C ILE A 385 -37.73 -9.38 17.12
N LYS A 386 -36.43 -9.14 16.96
CA LYS A 386 -35.37 -9.81 17.71
C LYS A 386 -34.21 -8.84 17.92
N VAL A 387 -33.58 -8.96 19.08
CA VAL A 387 -32.31 -8.32 19.41
C VAL A 387 -31.28 -9.43 19.55
N PHE A 388 -30.10 -9.27 18.95
CA PHE A 388 -29.03 -10.25 19.06
C PHE A 388 -28.22 -10.02 20.36
N ASP A 389 -27.76 -11.12 20.95
CA ASP A 389 -26.92 -11.07 22.16
C ASP A 389 -25.59 -10.33 21.87
N ASP A 390 -25.08 -9.61 22.86
CA ASP A 390 -23.87 -8.75 22.81
C ASP A 390 -23.92 -7.63 21.76
N SER A 391 -25.10 -7.33 21.21
CA SER A 391 -25.26 -6.27 20.21
C SER A 391 -25.37 -4.86 20.83
N PRO A 392 -25.13 -3.79 20.03
CA PRO A 392 -25.37 -2.42 20.43
C PRO A 392 -26.80 -2.17 20.92
N ALA A 393 -27.77 -2.78 20.24
CA ALA A 393 -29.17 -2.65 20.61
C ALA A 393 -29.45 -3.29 21.97
N GLU A 394 -28.88 -4.46 22.27
CA GLU A 394 -29.00 -5.08 23.60
C GLU A 394 -28.37 -4.19 24.68
N LYS A 395 -27.14 -3.71 24.45
CA LYS A 395 -26.40 -2.82 25.36
C LYS A 395 -27.16 -1.52 25.65
N ALA A 396 -27.87 -0.99 24.65
CA ALA A 396 -28.74 0.17 24.80
C ALA A 396 -30.14 -0.14 25.34
N ASN A 397 -30.42 -1.41 25.69
CA ASN A 397 -31.70 -1.88 26.23
C ASN A 397 -32.88 -1.70 25.26
N ILE A 398 -32.65 -1.86 23.94
CA ILE A 398 -33.71 -2.14 22.96
C ILE A 398 -34.20 -3.56 23.18
N ARG A 399 -35.51 -3.79 23.00
CA ARG A 399 -36.17 -5.06 23.27
C ARG A 399 -37.05 -5.50 22.11
N PRO A 400 -37.28 -6.81 21.94
CA PRO A 400 -38.34 -7.30 21.07
C PRO A 400 -39.69 -6.68 21.44
N GLY A 401 -40.43 -6.22 20.43
CA GLY A 401 -41.70 -5.52 20.60
C GLY A 401 -41.59 -3.99 20.62
N ASP A 402 -40.38 -3.43 20.70
CA ASP A 402 -40.20 -1.98 20.52
C ASP A 402 -40.55 -1.55 19.10
N VAL A 403 -41.19 -0.39 18.96
CA VAL A 403 -41.48 0.23 17.66
C VAL A 403 -40.61 1.46 17.50
N LEU A 404 -39.63 1.39 16.62
CA LEU A 404 -38.77 2.52 16.26
C LEU A 404 -39.60 3.54 15.47
N GLN A 405 -39.59 4.79 15.93
CA GLN A 405 -40.32 5.90 15.33
C GLN A 405 -39.37 6.91 14.70
N GLU A 406 -38.25 7.21 15.35
CA GLU A 406 -37.23 8.12 14.84
C GLU A 406 -35.81 7.59 15.07
N VAL A 407 -34.92 7.81 14.11
CA VAL A 407 -33.49 7.51 14.22
C VAL A 407 -32.72 8.74 13.73
N LYS A 408 -31.82 9.28 14.57
CA LYS A 408 -31.02 10.49 14.26
C LYS A 408 -31.91 11.68 13.83
N ASN A 409 -33.01 11.90 14.56
CA ASN A 409 -34.03 12.94 14.28
C ASN A 409 -34.72 12.81 12.91
N ARG A 410 -34.79 11.60 12.34
CA ARG A 410 -35.55 11.30 11.12
C ARG A 410 -36.59 10.26 11.43
N THR A 411 -37.84 10.53 11.07
CA THR A 411 -38.93 9.56 11.17
C THR A 411 -38.66 8.36 10.28
N VAL A 412 -38.85 7.15 10.83
CA VAL A 412 -38.64 5.88 10.12
C VAL A 412 -39.94 5.08 10.06
N THR A 413 -40.24 4.55 8.88
CA THR A 413 -41.42 3.71 8.64
C THR A 413 -41.07 2.36 8.03
N SER A 414 -39.84 2.18 7.53
CA SER A 414 -39.40 0.89 6.97
C SER A 414 -38.03 0.45 7.51
N PRO A 415 -37.78 -0.86 7.64
CA PRO A 415 -36.47 -1.40 8.03
C PRO A 415 -35.32 -0.85 7.19
N SER A 416 -35.54 -0.66 5.89
CA SER A 416 -34.53 -0.13 4.97
C SER A 416 -34.10 1.30 5.30
N GLN A 417 -35.03 2.15 5.77
CA GLN A 417 -34.68 3.51 6.22
C GLN A 417 -33.82 3.48 7.48
N VAL A 418 -34.16 2.61 8.44
CA VAL A 418 -33.33 2.43 9.65
C VAL A 418 -31.94 1.95 9.26
N GLN A 419 -31.86 0.94 8.39
CA GLN A 419 -30.59 0.42 7.90
C GLN A 419 -29.76 1.50 7.21
N GLU A 420 -30.34 2.30 6.31
CA GLU A 420 -29.65 3.40 5.64
C GLU A 420 -29.11 4.45 6.62
N ILE A 421 -29.91 4.85 7.62
CA ILE A 421 -29.50 5.83 8.63
C ILE A 421 -28.35 5.28 9.50
N VAL A 422 -28.42 4.01 9.89
CA VAL A 422 -27.37 3.36 10.67
C VAL A 422 -26.10 3.19 9.85
N GLN A 423 -26.19 2.74 8.60
CA GLN A 423 -25.02 2.56 7.73
C GLN A 423 -24.34 3.89 7.36
N SER A 424 -25.09 5.00 7.41
CA SER A 424 -24.58 6.37 7.24
C SER A 424 -24.27 7.09 8.57
N SER A 425 -24.18 6.34 9.66
CA SER A 425 -23.71 6.83 10.96
C SER A 425 -22.23 6.52 11.17
N TYR A 426 -21.65 7.10 12.23
CA TYR A 426 -20.25 6.86 12.58
C TYR A 426 -20.17 5.72 13.60
N LEU A 427 -19.24 4.79 13.42
CA LEU A 427 -19.09 3.59 14.26
C LEU A 427 -18.90 3.85 15.76
N PHE A 428 -18.57 5.08 16.14
CA PHE A 428 -18.18 5.39 17.52
C PHE A 428 -18.93 6.56 18.12
N LEU A 429 -19.86 7.14 17.37
CA LEU A 429 -20.70 8.21 17.87
C LEU A 429 -22.09 7.64 18.12
N PRO A 430 -22.65 7.85 19.31
CA PRO A 430 -23.98 7.36 19.60
C PRO A 430 -25.00 8.04 18.69
N ILE A 431 -26.00 7.26 18.29
CA ILE A 431 -27.17 7.74 17.55
C ILE A 431 -28.39 7.71 18.47
N ASP A 432 -29.14 8.80 18.45
CA ASP A 432 -30.38 8.88 19.21
C ASP A 432 -31.50 8.17 18.45
N ILE A 433 -32.22 7.32 19.17
CA ILE A 433 -33.33 6.51 18.70
C ILE A 433 -34.53 6.80 19.59
N GLN A 434 -35.62 7.26 18.97
CA GLN A 434 -36.92 7.35 19.64
C GLN A 434 -37.74 6.11 19.27
N LEU A 435 -38.24 5.42 20.29
CA LEU A 435 -39.06 4.24 20.14
C LEU A 435 -40.28 4.31 21.05
N ASN A 436 -41.31 3.55 20.70
CA ASN A 436 -42.45 3.29 21.55
C ASN A 436 -42.35 1.89 22.15
N ARG A 437 -42.49 1.80 23.46
CA ARG A 437 -42.56 0.54 24.21
C ARG A 437 -43.81 0.53 25.05
N SER A 438 -44.75 -0.36 24.71
CA SER A 438 -46.01 -0.50 25.47
C SER A 438 -46.82 0.80 25.61
N GLY A 439 -46.77 1.69 24.60
CA GLY A 439 -47.46 2.98 24.60
C GLY A 439 -46.64 4.14 25.17
N GLU A 440 -45.46 3.90 25.74
CA GLU A 440 -44.57 4.95 26.22
C GLU A 440 -43.47 5.27 25.21
N ASN A 441 -43.22 6.56 24.97
CA ASN A 441 -42.10 7.00 24.13
C ASN A 441 -40.80 7.03 24.94
N ILE A 442 -39.79 6.32 24.47
CA ILE A 442 -38.48 6.16 25.09
C ILE A 442 -37.42 6.65 24.11
N ASN A 443 -36.52 7.51 24.59
CA ASN A 443 -35.34 7.92 23.85
C ASN A 443 -34.13 7.13 24.36
N LEU A 444 -33.47 6.43 23.46
CA LEU A 444 -32.25 5.67 23.74
C LEU A 444 -31.12 6.19 22.87
N SER A 445 -29.91 6.20 23.41
CA SER A 445 -28.70 6.53 22.67
C SER A 445 -27.94 5.23 22.43
N VAL A 446 -27.72 4.88 21.16
CA VAL A 446 -27.13 3.60 20.77
C VAL A 446 -25.84 3.85 20.02
N GLN A 447 -24.74 3.28 20.48
CA GLN A 447 -23.45 3.37 19.77
C GLN A 447 -23.33 2.21 18.79
N PRO A 448 -23.34 2.44 17.47
CA PRO A 448 -23.21 1.37 16.48
C PRO A 448 -21.91 0.59 16.66
N GLU A 449 -21.84 -0.63 16.14
CA GLU A 449 -20.59 -1.40 16.09
C GLU A 449 -20.27 -1.87 14.68
N CYS A 450 -19.03 -2.34 14.49
CA CYS A 450 -18.59 -2.93 13.23
C CYS A 450 -18.84 -4.44 13.21
N CYS A 451 -19.19 -5.05 12.08
CA CYS A 451 -19.83 -4.47 10.90
C CYS A 451 -20.81 -5.51 10.34
N MET A 452 -21.77 -5.03 9.56
CA MET A 452 -22.58 -5.85 8.66
C MET A 452 -21.82 -5.97 7.33
N THR A 453 -21.62 -7.20 6.87
CA THR A 453 -21.07 -7.44 5.52
C THR A 453 -22.19 -7.41 4.48
N GLN A 454 -21.90 -7.21 3.19
CA GLN A 454 -22.96 -7.17 2.16
C GLN A 454 -23.73 -8.50 1.99
N GLU A 455 -23.25 -9.60 2.59
CA GLU A 455 -23.87 -10.92 2.53
C GLU A 455 -24.83 -11.19 3.71
N GLU A 456 -24.78 -10.36 4.76
CA GLU A 456 -25.68 -10.39 5.94
C GLU A 456 -26.84 -9.40 5.76
#